data_AF-A0A957X3S0-F1
#
_entry.id   AF-A0A957X3S0-F1
#
_cell.length_a   1.000
_cell.length_b   1.000
_cell.length_c   1.000
_cell.angle_alpha   90.00
_cell.angle_beta   90.00
_cell.angle_gamma   90.00
#
_symmetry.space_group_name_H-M   'P 1'
#
loop_
_entity.id
_entity.type
_entity.pdbx_description
1 polymer ?
#
loop_
_entity_poly.entity_id
_entity_poly.type
_entity_poly.pdbx_seq_one_letter_code
_entity_poly.pdbx_strand_id
1 'polypeptide(L)' 'MNWRRFLPLLVLPAAAAFMLWGDGQLDVDDAFITYRYAENLATGQGFVYNAGERLLGTSTPLYTLLLAG' A
#
# COMPACT_ATOMS: atom_id res chain seq x y z
N MET A 1 -28.90 -21.58 27.92
CA MET A 1 -27.46 -21.74 27.63
C MET A 1 -26.97 -20.45 26.94
N ASN A 2 -26.15 -19.63 27.61
CA ASN A 2 -25.74 -18.32 27.08
C ASN A 2 -24.53 -18.48 26.16
N TRP A 3 -24.76 -18.79 24.89
CA TRP A 3 -23.74 -19.08 23.88
C TRP A 3 -22.70 -17.95 23.68
N ARG A 4 -23.08 -16.71 24.01
CA ARG A 4 -22.21 -15.52 23.98
C ARG A 4 -20.94 -15.67 24.82
N ARG A 5 -20.93 -16.55 25.84
CA ARG A 5 -19.77 -16.83 26.68
C ARG A 5 -18.64 -17.53 25.95
N PHE A 6 -18.93 -18.18 24.81
CA PHE A 6 -17.97 -18.91 24.01
C PHE A 6 -17.43 -18.10 22.82
N LEU A 7 -18.00 -16.92 22.52
CA LEU A 7 -17.50 -16.01 21.48
C LEU A 7 -16.00 -15.68 21.63
N PRO A 8 -15.47 -15.39 22.84
CA PRO A 8 -14.05 -15.07 22.99
C PRO A 8 -13.12 -16.21 22.55
N LEU A 9 -13.57 -17.47 22.72
CA LEU A 9 -12.79 -18.66 22.34
C LEU A 9 -12.62 -18.82 20.83
N LEU A 10 -13.44 -18.13 20.03
CA LEU A 10 -13.33 -18.11 18.57
C LEU A 10 -12.70 -16.81 18.08
N VAL A 11 -13.12 -15.67 18.64
CA VAL A 11 -12.69 -14.35 18.16
C VAL A 11 -11.24 -14.05 18.49
N LEU A 12 -10.77 -14.37 19.71
CA LEU A 12 -9.39 -14.09 20.13
C LEU A 12 -8.35 -14.87 19.32
N PRO A 13 -8.47 -16.20 19.13
CA PRO A 13 -7.52 -16.93 18.30
C PRO A 13 -7.62 -16.56 16.82
N ALA A 14 -8.80 -16.23 16.30
CA ALA A 14 -8.94 -15.76 14.92
C ALA A 14 -8.24 -14.40 14.70
N ALA A 15 -8.39 -13.46 15.63
CA ALA A 15 -7.69 -12.18 15.60
C ALA A 15 -6.18 -12.35 15.74
N ALA A 16 -5.73 -13.24 16.64
CA ALA A 16 -4.32 -13.57 16.79
C ALA A 16 -3.75 -14.22 15.52
N ALA A 17 -4.47 -15.16 14.91
CA ALA A 17 -4.07 -15.77 13.65
C ALA A 17 -3.98 -14.74 12.51
N PHE A 18 -4.94 -13.81 12.42
CA PHE A 18 -4.90 -12.73 11.44
C PHE A 18 -3.68 -11.81 11.63
N MET A 19 -3.36 -11.44 12.86
CA MET A 19 -2.21 -10.59 13.17
C MET A 19 -0.86 -11.30 13.03
N LEU A 20 -0.80 -12.61 13.29
CA LEU A 20 0.43 -13.40 13.16
C LEU A 20 0.66 -13.89 11.72
N TRP A 21 -0.39 -14.00 10.91
CA TRP A 21 -0.29 -14.45 9.52
C TRP A 21 -0.07 -13.30 8.53
N GLY A 22 -0.55 -12.09 8.84
CA GLY A 22 -0.13 -10.91 8.10
C GLY A 22 1.36 -10.66 8.35
N ASP A 23 2.15 -10.43 7.30
CA ASP A 23 3.61 -10.22 7.35
C ASP A 23 4.04 -8.95 8.13
N GLY A 24 3.15 -8.34 8.94
CA GLY A 24 3.35 -7.09 9.66
C GLY A 24 3.50 -5.86 8.76
N GLN A 25 3.84 -6.07 7.50
CA GLN A 25 3.86 -5.09 6.44
C GLN A 25 2.41 -4.82 6.03
N LEU A 26 1.80 -3.85 6.70
CA LEU A 26 0.82 -3.02 6.01
C LEU A 26 1.63 -2.32 4.92
N ASP A 27 1.71 -2.92 3.73
CA ASP A 27 2.40 -2.34 2.58
C ASP A 27 1.64 -1.07 2.18
N VAL A 28 2.00 0.03 2.82
CA VAL A 28 1.50 1.38 2.50
C VAL A 28 2.27 1.85 1.28
N ASP A 29 1.92 1.27 0.14
CA ASP A 29 2.62 1.52 -1.12
C ASP A 29 2.18 2.81 -1.79
N ASP A 30 1.04 3.41 -1.42
CA ASP A 30 0.50 4.62 -2.07
C ASP A 30 1.51 5.78 -2.10
N ALA A 31 2.20 6.01 -0.96
CA ALA A 31 3.23 7.04 -0.85
C ALA A 31 4.46 6.70 -1.69
N PHE A 32 4.86 5.42 -1.69
CA PHE A 32 6.02 4.96 -2.45
C PHE A 32 5.77 4.96 -3.97
N ILE A 33 4.57 4.58 -4.41
CA ILE A 33 4.13 4.68 -5.81
C ILE A 33 4.29 6.12 -6.30
N THR A 34 3.76 7.07 -5.53
CA THR A 34 3.87 8.50 -5.84
C THR A 34 5.33 8.96 -5.89
N TYR A 35 6.13 8.58 -4.89
CA TYR A 35 7.57 8.90 -4.83
C TYR A 35 8.30 8.40 -6.08
N ARG A 36 8.09 7.14 -6.47
CA ARG A 36 8.79 6.53 -7.60
C ARG A 36 8.44 7.18 -8.93
N TYR A 37 7.18 7.58 -9.15
CA TYR A 37 6.83 8.37 -10.33
C TYR A 37 7.55 9.73 -10.34
N ALA A 38 7.61 10.41 -9.18
CA ALA A 38 8.28 11.70 -9.07
C ALA A 38 9.79 11.59 -9.32
N GLU A 39 10.45 10.58 -8.73
CA GLU A 39 11.86 10.28 -8.95
C GLU A 39 12.17 9.95 -10.41
N ASN A 40 11.34 9.11 -11.07
CA ASN A 40 11.52 8.78 -12.48
C ASN A 40 11.34 9.99 -13.38
N LEU A 41 10.37 10.88 -13.07
CA LEU A 41 10.21 12.11 -13.81
C LEU A 41 11.41 13.06 -13.61
N ALA A 42 11.85 13.26 -12.37
CA ALA A 42 12.97 14.13 -12.02
C ALA A 42 14.32 13.65 -12.60
N THR A 43 14.52 12.34 -12.69
CA THR A 43 15.74 11.72 -13.25
C THR A 43 15.68 11.53 -14.78
N GLY A 44 14.60 11.97 -15.44
CA GLY A 44 14.48 11.92 -16.90
C GLY A 44 14.06 10.55 -17.47
N GLN A 45 13.64 9.61 -16.63
CA GLN A 45 13.08 8.32 -17.06
C GLN A 45 11.62 8.45 -17.54
N GLY A 46 10.97 9.59 -17.22
CA GLY A 46 9.62 9.94 -17.63
C GLY A 46 8.58 9.72 -16.54
N PHE A 47 7.34 10.13 -16.82
CA PHE A 47 6.23 9.99 -15.88
C PHE A 47 5.65 8.56 -15.88
N VAL A 48 6.44 7.61 -15.37
CA VAL A 48 6.18 6.16 -15.38
C VAL A 48 6.57 5.53 -14.05
N TYR A 49 5.92 4.42 -13.69
CA TYR A 49 6.35 3.63 -12.53
C TYR A 49 7.56 2.74 -12.88
N ASN A 50 7.49 2.00 -13.98
CA ASN A 50 8.59 1.19 -14.51
C ASN A 50 9.15 1.84 -15.78
N ALA A 51 10.47 2.04 -15.83
CA ALA A 51 11.12 2.56 -17.03
C ALA A 51 10.81 1.68 -18.25
N GLY A 52 10.43 2.30 -19.37
CA GLY A 52 10.01 1.60 -20.58
C GLY A 52 8.54 1.17 -20.64
N GLU A 53 7.81 1.22 -19.52
CA GLU A 53 6.38 0.90 -19.46
C GLU A 53 5.54 2.17 -19.29
N ARG A 54 4.70 2.48 -20.28
CA ARG A 54 3.82 3.66 -20.25
C ARG A 54 2.45 3.28 -19.71
N LEU A 55 2.34 3.20 -18.39
CA LEU A 55 1.09 3.02 -17.67
C LEU A 55 0.98 4.10 -16.57
N LEU A 56 -0.21 4.67 -16.39
CA LEU A 56 -0.50 5.58 -15.29
C LEU A 56 -1.12 4.77 -14.13
N GLY A 57 -0.41 4.71 -13.01
CA GLY A 57 -0.80 3.95 -11.81
C GLY A 57 -0.92 4.79 -10.54
N THR A 58 -0.50 6.06 -10.55
CA THR A 58 -0.73 6.96 -9.40
C THR A 58 -2.12 7.59 -9.46
N SER A 59 -2.82 7.57 -8.32
CA SER A 59 -4.11 8.25 -8.14
C SER A 59 -3.95 9.76 -7.89
N THR A 60 -2.71 10.25 -7.74
CA THR A 60 -2.41 11.66 -7.41
C THR A 60 -1.42 12.28 -8.41
N PRO A 61 -1.74 12.32 -9.72
CA PRO A 61 -0.79 12.76 -10.74
C PRO A 61 -0.32 14.21 -10.56
N LEU A 62 -1.20 15.12 -10.14
CA LEU A 62 -0.82 16.52 -9.90
C LEU A 62 0.16 16.65 -8.72
N TYR A 63 -0.08 15.91 -7.63
CA TYR A 63 0.84 15.89 -6.49
C TYR A 63 2.20 15.29 -6.88
N THR A 64 2.18 14.25 -7.70
CA THR A 64 3.40 13.63 -8.26
C THR A 64 4.22 14.63 -9.09
N LEU A 65 3.56 15.45 -9.93
CA LEU A 65 4.22 16.49 -10.72
C LEU A 65 4.85 17.57 -9.83
N LEU A 66 4.17 17.94 -8.73
CA LEU A 66 4.71 18.91 -7.77
C LEU A 66 5.96 18.37 -7.04
N LEU A 67 6.00 17.06 -6.75
CA LEU A 67 7.16 16.43 -6.10
C LEU A 67 8.35 16.21 -7.03
N ALA A 68 8.13 16.19 -8.34
CA ALA A 68 9.18 15.95 -9.34
C ALA A 68 10.03 17.18 -9.65
N GLY A 69 9.67 18.36 -9.13
CA GLY A 69 10.31 19.66 -9.37
C GLY A 69 11.11 20.16 -8.18
#